data_AF-A0A816RZQ6-F1
#
_entry.id   AF-A0A816RZQ6-F1
#
_cell.length_a   1.000
_cell.length_b   1.000
_cell.length_c   1.000
_cell.angle_alpha   90.00
_cell.angle_beta   90.00
_cell.angle_gamma   90.00
#
_symmetry.space_group_name_H-M   'P 1'
#
loop_
_entity.id
_entity.type
_entity.pdbx_description
1 polymer ?
#
loop_
_entity_poly.entity_id
_entity_poly.type
_entity_poly.pdbx_seq_one_letter_code
_entity_poly.pdbx_strand_id
1 'polypeptide(L)'
;MIGLKTHLTLLLIGFISWAIFVVIGLPDYYQSWSFTAKIVVCIVVTILYFPLAAFILRKIDNKEYFNNSLWLAFYLTLPLFIYDYTLIVLIGGDNLSFVFTYWYLSLFYVSFWVQFPFIGWSMEQKLHDSLKSK
;
A
#
# COMPACT_ATOMS: atom_id res chain seq x y z
N MET A 1 1.57 18.74 -9.12
CA MET A 1 2.82 18.13 -8.60
C MET A 1 2.80 18.21 -7.08
N ILE A 2 3.04 17.10 -6.37
CA ILE A 2 3.03 17.10 -4.90
C ILE A 2 4.35 17.66 -4.33
N GLY A 3 4.29 18.26 -3.15
CA GLY A 3 5.46 18.87 -2.52
C GLY A 3 6.39 17.85 -1.87
N LEU A 4 7.65 18.25 -1.61
CA LEU A 4 8.65 17.41 -0.93
C LEU A 4 8.15 16.87 0.42
N LYS A 5 7.46 17.72 1.21
CA LYS A 5 6.85 17.30 2.48
C LYS A 5 5.88 16.13 2.28
N THR A 6 5.06 16.17 1.22
CA THR A 6 4.11 15.09 0.91
C THR A 6 4.85 13.82 0.51
N HIS A 7 5.90 13.91 -0.31
CA HIS A 7 6.73 12.77 -0.67
C HIS A 7 7.34 12.09 0.57
N LEU A 8 7.92 12.88 1.48
CA LEU A 8 8.47 12.35 2.74
C LEU A 8 7.39 11.71 3.62
N THR A 9 6.20 12.32 3.71
CA THR A 9 5.06 11.73 4.42
C THR A 9 4.64 10.40 3.81
N LEU A 10 4.53 10.30 2.49
CA LEU A 10 4.15 9.05 1.82
C LEU A 10 5.21 7.96 2.00
N LEU A 11 6.49 8.31 1.93
CA LEU A 11 7.59 7.39 2.21
C LEU A 11 7.53 6.88 3.66
N LEU A 12 7.29 7.77 4.62
CA LEU A 12 7.14 7.42 6.03
C LEU A 12 5.94 6.51 6.27
N ILE A 13 4.79 6.80 5.64
CA ILE A 13 3.61 5.94 5.69
C ILE A 13 3.96 4.54 5.16
N GLY A 14 4.65 4.45 4.01
CA GLY A 14 5.06 3.18 3.44
C GLY A 14 5.99 2.39 4.36
N PHE A 15 6.98 3.06 4.97
CA PHE A 15 7.86 2.45 5.95
C PHE A 15 7.13 1.96 7.20
N ILE A 16 6.21 2.76 7.75
CA ILE A 16 5.44 2.37 8.94
C ILE A 16 4.54 1.18 8.62
N SER A 17 3.84 1.21 7.47
CA SER A 17 3.02 0.08 7.03
C SER A 17 3.86 -1.20 6.92
N TRP A 18 5.02 -1.12 6.25
CA TRP A 18 5.96 -2.24 6.16
C TRP A 18 6.37 -2.76 7.54
N ALA A 19 6.81 -1.87 8.43
CA ALA A 19 7.29 -2.24 9.76
C ALA A 19 6.20 -2.96 10.58
N ILE A 20 4.95 -2.52 10.47
CA ILE A 20 3.80 -3.19 11.10
C ILE A 20 3.65 -4.62 10.56
N PHE A 21 3.72 -4.82 9.23
CA PHE A 21 3.65 -6.16 8.64
C PHE A 21 4.82 -7.05 9.08
N VAL A 22 6.04 -6.53 9.11
CA VAL A 22 7.19 -7.30 9.59
C VAL A 22 6.99 -7.76 11.02
N VAL A 23 6.64 -6.85 11.93
CA VAL A 23 6.47 -7.17 13.36
C VAL A 23 5.38 -8.23 13.58
N ILE A 24 4.24 -8.10 12.90
CA ILE A 24 3.14 -9.08 13.01
C ILE A 24 3.55 -10.42 12.38
N GLY A 25 4.35 -10.41 11.33
CA GLY A 25 4.79 -11.61 10.63
C GLY A 25 5.92 -12.37 11.30
N LEU A 26 6.57 -11.83 12.33
CA LEU A 26 7.67 -12.52 13.01
C LEU A 26 7.22 -13.88 13.61
N PRO A 27 8.14 -14.87 13.71
CA PRO A 27 9.58 -14.78 13.39
C PRO A 27 9.92 -15.05 11.92
N ASP A 28 9.01 -15.65 11.15
CA ASP A 28 9.29 -16.20 9.81
C ASP A 28 8.51 -15.49 8.69
N TYR A 29 8.14 -14.24 8.96
CA TYR A 29 7.41 -13.36 8.07
C TYR A 29 6.14 -14.00 7.47
N TYR A 30 5.29 -14.52 8.37
CA TYR A 30 4.04 -15.23 8.11
C TYR A 30 4.18 -16.62 7.48
N GLN A 31 5.37 -17.16 7.24
CA GLN A 31 5.50 -18.44 6.54
C GLN A 31 4.82 -19.60 7.27
N SER A 32 4.92 -19.64 8.59
CA SER A 32 4.27 -20.58 9.50
C SER A 32 2.74 -20.49 9.56
N TRP A 33 2.15 -19.41 9.04
CA TRP A 33 0.70 -19.23 9.08
C TRP A 33 0.02 -20.20 8.12
N SER A 34 -1.17 -20.67 8.52
CA SER A 34 -2.00 -21.51 7.65
C SER A 34 -2.40 -20.76 6.38
N PHE A 35 -2.63 -21.51 5.30
CA PHE A 35 -3.09 -20.94 4.03
C PHE A 35 -4.37 -20.10 4.18
N THR A 36 -5.33 -20.58 4.97
CA THR A 36 -6.57 -19.85 5.29
C THR A 36 -6.29 -18.53 6.01
N ALA A 37 -5.38 -18.52 6.99
CA ALA A 37 -5.03 -17.30 7.70
C ALA A 37 -4.40 -16.25 6.76
N LYS A 38 -3.53 -16.68 5.84
CA LYS A 38 -2.93 -15.81 4.81
C LYS A 38 -4.01 -15.18 3.91
N ILE A 39 -4.99 -15.97 3.46
CA ILE A 39 -6.13 -15.45 2.67
C ILE A 39 -6.95 -14.43 3.48
N VAL A 40 -7.31 -14.76 4.71
CA VAL A 40 -8.12 -13.88 5.57
C VAL A 40 -7.42 -12.54 5.77
N VAL A 41 -6.11 -12.55 6.07
CA VAL A 41 -5.33 -11.31 6.18
C VAL A 41 -5.33 -10.53 4.88
N CYS A 42 -5.14 -11.19 3.73
CA CYS A 42 -5.16 -10.50 2.44
C CYS A 42 -6.48 -9.73 2.24
N ILE A 43 -7.61 -10.37 2.55
CA ILE A 43 -8.94 -9.75 2.44
C ILE A 43 -9.10 -8.61 3.44
N VAL A 44 -8.78 -8.84 4.71
CA VAL A 44 -8.91 -7.83 5.78
C VAL A 44 -8.08 -6.60 5.45
N VAL A 45 -6.81 -6.78 5.10
CA VAL A 45 -5.91 -5.69 4.72
C VAL A 45 -6.44 -4.94 3.50
N THR A 46 -6.87 -5.65 2.46
CA THR A 46 -7.47 -5.03 1.26
C THR A 46 -8.65 -4.13 1.64
N ILE A 47 -9.57 -4.62 2.49
CA ILE A 47 -10.73 -3.85 2.95
C ILE A 47 -10.28 -2.63 3.77
N LEU A 48 -9.34 -2.79 4.70
CA LEU A 48 -8.85 -1.70 5.55
C LEU A 48 -8.15 -0.60 4.76
N TYR A 49 -7.50 -0.94 3.65
CA TYR A 49 -6.84 0.05 2.80
C TYR A 49 -7.81 0.96 2.03
N PHE A 50 -9.09 0.58 1.86
CA PHE A 50 -10.10 1.48 1.25
C PHE A 50 -10.32 2.79 2.03
N PRO A 51 -10.76 2.74 3.31
CA PRO A 51 -10.95 3.95 4.10
C PRO A 51 -9.62 4.64 4.41
N LEU A 52 -8.53 3.89 4.59
CA LEU A 52 -7.21 4.45 4.86
C LEU A 52 -6.68 5.28 3.68
N ALA A 53 -6.75 4.74 2.45
CA ALA A 53 -6.34 5.48 1.26
C ALA A 53 -7.17 6.75 1.08
N ALA A 54 -8.50 6.65 1.24
CA ALA A 54 -9.37 7.83 1.18
C ALA A 54 -9.01 8.88 2.26
N PHE A 55 -8.68 8.43 3.47
CA PHE A 55 -8.24 9.31 4.56
C PHE A 55 -6.92 10.02 4.21
N ILE A 56 -5.91 9.28 3.74
CA ILE A 56 -4.60 9.84 3.34
C ILE A 56 -4.78 10.85 2.21
N LEU A 57 -5.54 10.50 1.17
CA LEU A 57 -5.77 11.36 0.01
C LEU A 57 -6.46 12.68 0.39
N ARG A 58 -7.39 12.67 1.36
CA ARG A 58 -8.04 13.90 1.87
C ARG A 58 -7.06 14.86 2.56
N LYS A 59 -5.98 14.32 3.13
CA LYS A 59 -4.95 15.08 3.87
C LYS A 59 -3.89 15.69 2.95
N ILE A 60 -3.88 15.33 1.67
CA ILE A 60 -3.02 16.00 0.69
C ILE A 60 -3.70 17.31 0.27
N ASP A 61 -2.91 18.39 0.25
CA ASP A 61 -3.42 19.74 0.09
C ASP A 61 -4.04 19.98 -1.29
N ASN A 62 -3.38 19.51 -2.35
CA ASN A 62 -3.93 19.56 -3.70
C ASN A 62 -5.02 18.48 -3.85
N LYS A 63 -6.19 18.87 -4.37
CA LYS A 63 -7.36 17.98 -4.48
C LYS A 63 -7.33 17.11 -5.75
N GLU A 64 -6.15 16.92 -6.33
CA GLU A 64 -5.88 16.04 -7.48
C GLU A 64 -5.86 14.57 -7.03
N TYR A 65 -7.00 14.05 -6.59
CA TYR A 65 -7.09 12.76 -5.91
C TYR A 65 -6.58 11.59 -6.76
N PHE A 66 -6.84 11.59 -8.08
CA PHE A 66 -6.35 10.55 -8.97
C PHE A 66 -4.82 10.55 -9.05
N ASN A 67 -4.20 11.68 -9.38
CA ASN A 67 -2.73 11.80 -9.44
C ASN A 67 -2.08 11.44 -8.11
N ASN A 68 -2.66 11.90 -7.00
CA ASN A 68 -2.17 11.60 -5.65
C ASN A 68 -2.27 10.12 -5.30
N SER A 69 -3.30 9.42 -5.80
CA SER A 69 -3.48 8.00 -5.57
C SER A 69 -2.45 7.13 -6.30
N LEU A 70 -1.95 7.59 -7.45
CA LEU A 70 -0.83 6.96 -8.15
C LEU A 70 0.47 7.09 -7.34
N TRP A 71 0.72 8.26 -6.75
CA TRP A 71 1.85 8.44 -5.82
C TRP A 71 1.70 7.56 -4.59
N LEU A 72 0.51 7.48 -4.00
CA LEU A 72 0.26 6.59 -2.87
C LEU A 72 0.54 5.12 -3.24
N ALA A 73 0.11 4.67 -4.43
CA ALA A 73 0.39 3.32 -4.93
C ALA A 73 1.89 3.10 -5.11
N PHE A 74 2.59 4.05 -5.72
CA PHE A 74 4.03 3.99 -5.90
C PHE A 74 4.77 3.84 -4.55
N TYR A 75 4.48 4.68 -3.56
CA TYR A 75 5.16 4.66 -2.27
C TYR A 75 4.80 3.46 -1.39
N LEU A 76 3.62 2.86 -1.57
CA LEU A 76 3.22 1.64 -0.86
C LEU A 76 3.54 0.34 -1.61
N THR A 77 4.13 0.40 -2.79
CA THR A 77 4.52 -0.79 -3.55
C THR A 77 6.03 -0.86 -3.75
N LEU A 78 6.65 0.18 -4.32
CA LEU A 78 8.07 0.11 -4.67
C LEU A 78 9.01 0.16 -3.45
N PRO A 79 8.91 1.15 -2.53
CA PRO A 79 9.68 1.12 -1.28
C PRO A 79 9.40 -0.15 -0.47
N LEU A 80 8.13 -0.57 -0.39
CA LEU A 80 7.72 -1.78 0.31
C LEU A 80 8.45 -3.01 -0.24
N PHE A 81 8.45 -3.20 -1.57
CA PHE A 81 9.19 -4.27 -2.25
C PHE A 81 10.69 -4.20 -1.96
N ILE A 82 11.30 -3.01 -1.97
CA ILE A 82 12.72 -2.84 -1.67
C ILE A 82 13.03 -3.28 -0.23
N TYR A 83 12.16 -2.94 0.73
CA TYR A 83 12.32 -3.36 2.11
C TYR A 83 12.17 -4.87 2.28
N ASP A 84 11.16 -5.47 1.63
CA ASP A 84 10.96 -6.93 1.66
C ASP A 84 12.10 -7.68 0.97
N TYR A 85 12.59 -7.20 -0.17
CA TYR A 85 13.77 -7.75 -0.83
C TYR A 85 15.00 -7.67 0.09
N THR A 86 15.21 -6.54 0.76
CA THR A 86 16.35 -6.38 1.68
C THR A 86 16.24 -7.35 2.86
N LEU A 87 15.07 -7.45 3.48
CA LEU A 87 14.87 -8.31 4.65
C LEU A 87 14.94 -9.80 4.28
N ILE A 88 14.23 -10.23 3.24
CA ILE A 88 14.06 -11.65 2.89
C ILE A 88 15.26 -12.18 2.12
N VAL A 89 15.73 -11.43 1.12
CA VAL A 89 16.80 -11.90 0.21
C VAL A 89 18.17 -11.52 0.78
N LEU A 90 18.43 -10.24 1.04
CA LEU A 90 19.78 -9.81 1.43
C LEU A 90 20.14 -10.24 2.85
N ILE A 91 19.21 -10.14 3.80
CA ILE A 91 19.45 -10.49 5.21
C ILE A 91 19.06 -11.95 5.48
N GLY A 92 17.89 -12.38 5.00
CA GLY A 92 17.36 -13.73 5.22
C GLY A 92 18.02 -14.83 4.39
N GLY A 93 18.75 -14.47 3.32
CA GLY A 93 19.45 -15.43 2.47
C GLY A 93 18.56 -16.18 1.48
N ASP A 94 17.33 -15.71 1.23
CA ASP A 94 16.47 -16.24 0.18
C ASP A 94 16.91 -15.72 -1.21
N ASN A 95 16.08 -15.90 -2.24
CA ASN A 95 16.33 -15.45 -3.61
C ASN A 95 15.10 -14.73 -4.20
N LEU A 96 15.20 -14.29 -5.46
CA LEU A 96 14.11 -13.55 -6.14
C LEU A 96 12.81 -14.34 -6.27
N SER A 97 12.81 -15.66 -6.07
CA SER A 97 11.59 -16.48 -6.03
C SER A 97 10.72 -16.17 -4.80
N PHE A 98 11.19 -15.35 -3.85
CA PHE A 98 10.40 -14.90 -2.71
C PHE A 98 9.06 -14.28 -3.14
N VAL A 99 9.00 -13.66 -4.32
CA VAL A 99 7.74 -13.10 -4.85
C VAL A 99 6.65 -14.16 -5.05
N PHE A 100 7.02 -15.43 -5.24
CA PHE A 100 6.09 -16.54 -5.33
C PHE A 100 5.90 -17.23 -3.96
N THR A 101 6.97 -17.41 -3.19
CA THR A 101 6.91 -18.00 -1.84
C THR A 101 6.09 -17.15 -0.87
N TYR A 102 6.19 -15.83 -0.98
CA TYR A 102 5.48 -14.82 -0.21
C TYR A 102 4.36 -14.17 -1.05
N TRP A 103 3.61 -14.97 -1.81
CA TRP A 103 2.57 -14.50 -2.73
C TRP A 103 1.56 -13.53 -2.09
N TYR A 104 1.30 -13.69 -0.78
CA TYR A 104 0.39 -12.84 -0.01
C TYR A 104 0.92 -11.41 0.18
N LEU A 105 2.25 -11.22 0.18
CA LEU A 105 2.88 -9.90 0.12
C LEU A 105 2.84 -9.37 -1.32
N SER A 106 3.20 -10.22 -2.28
CA SER A 106 3.24 -9.87 -3.71
C SER A 106 1.90 -9.39 -4.26
N LEU A 107 0.81 -9.92 -3.72
CA LEU A 107 -0.54 -9.47 -4.03
C LEU A 107 -0.67 -7.94 -3.89
N PHE A 108 -0.09 -7.35 -2.84
CA PHE A 108 -0.19 -5.92 -2.56
C PHE A 108 0.69 -5.05 -3.45
N TYR A 109 1.79 -5.59 -3.99
CA TYR A 109 2.60 -4.88 -4.99
C TYR A 109 1.82 -4.59 -6.26
N VAL A 110 0.79 -5.38 -6.56
CA VAL A 110 -0.06 -5.22 -7.75
C VAL A 110 -1.42 -4.61 -7.40
N SER A 111 -2.08 -5.07 -6.34
CA SER A 111 -3.45 -4.67 -6.04
C SER A 111 -3.58 -3.18 -5.73
N PHE A 112 -2.58 -2.56 -5.11
CA PHE A 112 -2.59 -1.13 -4.82
C PHE A 112 -2.58 -0.24 -6.07
N TRP A 113 -2.02 -0.71 -7.18
CA TRP A 113 -2.08 -0.02 -8.48
C TRP A 113 -3.47 -0.02 -9.12
N VAL A 114 -4.36 -0.89 -8.67
CA VAL A 114 -5.77 -0.90 -9.10
C VAL A 114 -6.64 -0.21 -8.06
N GLN A 115 -6.45 -0.58 -6.79
CA GLN A 115 -7.28 -0.15 -5.68
C GLN A 115 -7.18 1.36 -5.43
N PHE A 116 -5.98 1.94 -5.34
CA PHE A 116 -5.85 3.35 -5.01
C PHE A 116 -6.31 4.27 -6.15
N PRO A 117 -5.97 4.03 -7.43
CA PRO A 117 -6.51 4.82 -8.53
C PRO A 117 -8.03 4.80 -8.60
N PHE A 118 -8.66 3.66 -8.33
CA PHE A 118 -10.12 3.57 -8.24
C PHE A 118 -10.69 4.47 -7.13
N ILE A 119 -10.09 4.46 -5.95
CA ILE A 119 -10.49 5.31 -4.82
C ILE A 119 -10.28 6.79 -5.16
N GLY A 120 -9.10 7.15 -5.70
CA GLY A 120 -8.77 8.51 -6.09
C GLY A 120 -9.75 9.06 -7.12
N TRP A 121 -10.04 8.27 -8.16
CA TRP A 121 -11.04 8.61 -9.17
C TRP A 121 -12.44 8.80 -8.57
N SER A 122 -12.90 7.88 -7.72
CA SER A 122 -14.21 8.00 -7.06
C SER A 122 -14.33 9.26 -6.20
N MET A 123 -13.25 9.66 -5.52
CA MET A 123 -13.22 10.89 -4.72
C MET A 123 -13.25 12.15 -5.58
N GLU A 124 -12.58 12.12 -6.73
CA GLU A 124 -12.56 13.24 -7.68
C GLU A 124 -13.94 13.47 -8.32
N GLN A 125 -14.64 12.40 -8.71
CA GLN A 125 -16.02 12.50 -9.19
C GLN A 125 -16.95 13.15 -8.15
N LYS A 126 -16.89 12.68 -6.90
CA LYS A 126 -17.68 13.24 -5.80
C LYS A 126 -17.38 14.73 -5.56
N LEU A 127 -16.12 15.14 -5.71
CA LEU A 127 -15.74 16.55 -5.60
C LEU A 127 -16.36 17.37 -6.73
N HIS A 128 -16.24 16.90 -7.98
CA HIS A 128 -16.81 17.57 -9.15
C HIS A 128 -18.34 17.72 -9.04
N ASP A 129 -19.05 16.68 -8.62
CA ASP A 129 -20.50 16.73 -8.42
C ASP A 129 -20.89 17.75 -7.35
N SER A 130 -20.15 17.80 -6.24
CA SER A 130 -20.39 18.77 -5.15
C SER A 130 -20.15 20.23 -5.53
N LEU A 131 -19.30 20.48 -6.54
CA LEU A 131 -19.04 21.81 -7.09
C LEU A 131 -20.12 22.24 -8.08
N LYS A 132 -20.73 21.30 -8.81
CA LYS A 132 -21.85 21.57 -9.72
C LYS A 132 -23.17 21.83 -9.01
N SER A 133 -23.34 21.32 -7.79
CA SER A 133 -24.56 21.50 -6.98
C SER A 133 -24.58 22.79 -6.16
N LYS A 134 -23.53 23.62 -6.24
CA LYS A 134 -23.42 24.92 -5.56
C LYS A 134 -23.56 26.05 -6.57
#